data_AF-A0A662M9U1-F1
#
_entry.id   AF-A0A662M9U1-F1
#
_cell.length_a   1.000
_cell.length_b   1.000
_cell.length_c   1.000
_cell.angle_alpha   90.00
_cell.angle_beta   90.00
_cell.angle_gamma   90.00
#
_symmetry.space_group_name_H-M   'P 1'
#
loop_
_entity.id
_entity.type
_entity.pdbx_description
1 polymer ?
#
loop_
_entity_poly.entity_id
_entity_poly.type
_entity_poly.pdbx_seq_one_letter_code
_entity_poly.pdbx_strand_id
1 'polypeptide(L)'
;MSFVIWLTGPSGAGKTTLARALEKRLKDMGHKVEVLDGDEIRKTLYPNLGFSKEAREMHNRIVIYMAKLLSRNGVIVIVSLISPYRAVREYARKELGKFIEVYLKCPLEVRIQRDPKGLYAKAIRGEIKGLTGYDGVYEEPENPEVLIRSDIMSIDEEVDAVLNKAKELGYLD
;
A
#
# COMPACT_ATOMS: atom_id res chain seq x y z
N MET A 1 7.82 -19.94 4.70
CA MET A 1 8.57 -18.76 4.23
C MET A 1 7.63 -17.55 4.30
N SER A 2 8.12 -16.35 4.58
CA SER A 2 7.29 -15.14 4.67
C SER A 2 7.96 -13.96 3.98
N PHE A 3 7.16 -13.00 3.57
CA PHE A 3 7.58 -11.79 2.88
C PHE A 3 6.54 -10.69 3.09
N VAL A 4 6.89 -9.45 2.74
CA VAL A 4 6.00 -8.30 2.81
C VAL A 4 5.66 -7.81 1.41
N ILE A 5 4.37 -7.68 1.14
CA ILE A 5 3.83 -7.01 -0.04
C ILE A 5 3.49 -5.58 0.37
N TRP A 6 4.15 -4.59 -0.22
CA TRP A 6 3.96 -3.18 0.09
C TRP A 6 3.22 -2.48 -1.04
N LEU A 7 1.92 -2.26 -0.85
CA LEU A 7 1.08 -1.55 -1.81
C LEU A 7 1.22 -0.04 -1.61
N THR A 8 1.68 0.66 -2.66
CA THR A 8 1.77 2.12 -2.72
C THR A 8 0.98 2.68 -3.90
N GLY A 9 0.49 3.90 -3.76
CA GLY A 9 -0.35 4.57 -4.75
C GLY A 9 -1.17 5.69 -4.11
N PRO A 10 -1.58 6.73 -4.86
CA PRO A 10 -2.47 7.78 -4.35
C PRO A 10 -3.83 7.24 -3.84
N SER A 11 -4.61 8.10 -3.18
CA SER A 11 -5.98 7.75 -2.78
C SER A 11 -6.82 7.35 -4.00
N GLY A 12 -7.70 6.35 -3.89
CA GLY A 12 -8.52 5.89 -5.02
C GLY A 12 -7.81 5.00 -6.06
N ALA A 13 -6.51 4.72 -5.89
CA ALA A 13 -5.75 3.86 -6.83
C ALA A 13 -6.07 2.35 -6.76
N GLY A 14 -6.91 1.89 -5.82
CA GLY A 14 -7.32 0.47 -5.71
C GLY A 14 -6.59 -0.37 -4.65
N LYS A 15 -5.70 0.21 -3.83
CA LYS A 15 -4.86 -0.53 -2.86
C LYS A 15 -5.64 -1.47 -1.94
N THR A 16 -6.71 -0.99 -1.31
CA THR A 16 -7.53 -1.79 -0.39
C THR A 16 -8.21 -2.95 -1.10
N THR A 17 -8.65 -2.76 -2.35
CA THR A 17 -9.25 -3.82 -3.17
C THR A 17 -8.24 -4.92 -3.48
N LEU A 18 -7.05 -4.54 -3.97
CA LEU A 18 -5.96 -5.49 -4.23
C LEU A 18 -5.49 -6.20 -2.95
N ALA A 19 -5.38 -5.47 -1.84
CA ALA A 19 -4.97 -6.06 -0.56
C ALA A 19 -5.91 -7.19 -0.11
N ARG A 20 -7.23 -6.98 -0.21
CA ARG A 20 -8.23 -7.99 0.16
C ARG A 20 -8.24 -9.18 -0.80
N ALA A 21 -8.06 -8.93 -2.09
CA ALA A 21 -7.99 -10.00 -3.09
C ALA A 21 -6.74 -10.88 -2.89
N LEU A 22 -5.58 -10.26 -2.67
CA LEU A 22 -4.34 -10.95 -2.31
C LEU A 22 -4.47 -11.73 -1.00
N GLU A 23 -5.05 -11.12 0.03
CA GLU A 23 -5.30 -11.76 1.33
C GLU A 23 -6.10 -13.05 1.14
N LYS A 24 -7.22 -12.97 0.40
CA LYS A 24 -8.06 -14.13 0.11
C LYS A 24 -7.26 -15.20 -0.64
N ARG A 25 -6.60 -14.84 -1.75
CA ARG A 25 -5.89 -15.80 -2.60
C ARG A 25 -4.76 -16.52 -1.84
N LEU A 26 -3.98 -15.80 -1.04
CA LEU A 26 -2.89 -16.39 -0.25
C LEU A 26 -3.41 -17.24 0.92
N LYS A 27 -4.53 -16.87 1.55
CA LYS A 27 -5.20 -17.71 2.57
C LYS A 27 -5.75 -18.99 1.95
N ASP A 28 -6.36 -18.91 0.77
CA ASP A 28 -6.83 -20.08 0.01
C ASP A 28 -5.69 -21.04 -0.35
N MET A 29 -4.45 -20.52 -0.51
CA MET A 29 -3.22 -21.30 -0.69
C MET A 29 -2.64 -21.88 0.62
N GLY A 30 -3.28 -21.64 1.77
CA GLY A 30 -2.88 -22.17 3.07
C GLY A 30 -1.86 -21.32 3.84
N HIS A 31 -1.59 -20.07 3.41
CA HIS A 31 -0.67 -19.19 4.11
C HIS A 31 -1.34 -18.42 5.24
N LYS A 32 -0.57 -18.13 6.30
CA LYS A 32 -0.95 -17.12 7.30
C LYS A 32 -0.73 -15.74 6.71
N VAL A 33 -1.79 -14.92 6.64
CA VAL A 33 -1.74 -13.59 6.02
C VAL A 33 -2.41 -12.56 6.90
N GLU A 34 -1.77 -11.40 7.01
CA GLU A 34 -2.32 -10.22 7.68
C GLU A 34 -2.23 -8.98 6.81
N VAL A 35 -3.30 -8.17 6.84
CA VAL A 35 -3.37 -6.89 6.12
C VAL A 35 -3.18 -5.75 7.11
N LEU A 36 -2.18 -4.91 6.87
CA LEU A 36 -1.96 -3.67 7.61
C LEU A 36 -2.45 -2.48 6.78
N ASP A 37 -3.70 -2.06 6.99
CA ASP A 37 -4.27 -0.86 6.37
C ASP A 37 -3.88 0.38 7.19
N GLY A 38 -3.12 1.29 6.56
CA GLY A 38 -2.62 2.49 7.23
C GLY A 38 -3.71 3.41 7.76
N ASP A 39 -4.87 3.49 7.09
CA ASP A 39 -5.97 4.32 7.56
C ASP A 39 -6.66 3.71 8.77
N GLU A 40 -6.79 2.38 8.81
CA GLU A 40 -7.36 1.66 9.95
C GLU A 40 -6.46 1.78 11.17
N ILE A 41 -5.16 1.44 11.04
CA ILE A 41 -4.20 1.53 12.14
C ILE A 41 -4.15 2.97 12.68
N ARG A 42 -4.19 3.96 11.79
CA ARG A 42 -4.17 5.37 12.18
C ARG A 42 -5.40 5.80 12.95
N LYS A 43 -6.60 5.41 12.50
CA LYS A 43 -7.85 5.69 13.22
C LYS A 43 -7.90 5.01 14.57
N THR A 44 -7.40 3.77 14.67
CA THR A 44 -7.50 2.96 15.88
C THR A 44 -6.46 3.34 16.93
N LEU A 45 -5.18 3.46 16.54
CA LEU A 45 -4.09 3.63 17.49
C LEU A 45 -3.77 5.10 17.80
N TYR A 46 -4.04 6.01 16.86
CA TYR A 46 -3.67 7.42 17.01
C TYR A 46 -4.64 8.37 16.27
N PRO A 47 -5.93 8.39 16.68
CA PRO A 47 -6.96 9.19 16.02
C PRO A 47 -6.65 10.70 15.98
N ASN A 48 -5.84 11.20 16.93
CA ASN A 48 -5.55 12.62 17.11
C ASN A 48 -4.15 13.06 16.61
N LEU A 49 -3.35 12.15 16.03
CA LEU A 49 -1.94 12.44 15.68
C LEU A 49 -1.77 13.47 14.54
N GLY A 50 -2.83 13.82 13.81
CA GLY A 50 -2.76 14.79 12.70
C GLY A 50 -1.87 14.30 11.55
N PHE A 51 -1.61 15.14 10.55
CA PHE A 51 -0.91 14.74 9.31
C PHE A 51 0.40 15.51 9.05
N SER A 52 1.04 16.02 10.10
CA SER A 52 2.37 16.64 9.99
C SER A 52 3.39 15.65 9.41
N LYS A 53 4.55 16.15 8.98
CA LYS A 53 5.62 15.31 8.44
C LYS A 53 6.09 14.29 9.49
N GLU A 54 6.29 14.72 10.73
CA GLU A 54 6.73 13.90 11.86
C GLU A 54 5.68 12.84 12.21
N ALA A 55 4.40 13.22 12.20
CA ALA A 55 3.27 12.31 12.41
C ALA A 55 3.20 11.22 11.33
N ARG A 56 3.49 11.57 10.06
CA ARG A 56 3.57 10.61 8.96
C ARG A 56 4.78 9.70 9.11
N GLU A 57 5.94 10.23 9.46
CA GLU A 57 7.17 9.46 9.71
C GLU A 57 7.00 8.45 10.84
N MET A 58 6.44 8.87 11.98
CA MET A 58 6.16 7.99 13.11
C MET A 58 5.15 6.89 12.72
N HIS A 59 4.07 7.26 12.03
CA HIS A 59 3.09 6.30 11.52
C HIS A 59 3.74 5.23 10.64
N ASN A 60 4.60 5.63 9.70
CA ASN A 60 5.30 4.70 8.82
C ASN A 60 6.24 3.77 9.61
N ARG A 61 6.99 4.29 10.58
CA ARG A 61 7.87 3.48 11.44
C ARG A 61 7.09 2.41 12.22
N ILE A 62 5.91 2.76 12.76
CA ILE A 62 5.04 1.82 13.47
C ILE A 62 4.61 0.69 12.52
N VAL A 63 4.09 1.03 11.33
CA VAL A 63 3.62 0.01 10.37
C VAL A 63 4.77 -0.88 9.89
N ILE A 64 5.95 -0.31 9.61
CA ILE A 64 7.15 -1.08 9.23
C ILE A 64 7.55 -2.04 10.37
N TYR A 65 7.56 -1.57 11.61
CA TYR A 65 7.90 -2.42 12.75
C TYR A 65 6.88 -3.56 12.95
N MET A 66 5.58 -3.27 12.84
CA MET A 66 4.52 -4.29 12.89
C MET A 66 4.69 -5.33 11.76
N ALA A 67 4.93 -4.88 10.53
CA ALA A 67 5.18 -5.78 9.40
C ALA A 67 6.42 -6.65 9.63
N LYS A 68 7.49 -6.10 10.20
CA LYS A 68 8.71 -6.84 10.56
C LYS A 68 8.43 -7.90 11.62
N LEU A 69 7.66 -7.57 12.66
CA LEU A 69 7.28 -8.49 13.73
C LEU A 69 6.42 -9.65 13.23
N LEU A 70 5.46 -9.39 12.35
CA LEU A 70 4.60 -10.42 11.77
C LEU A 70 5.38 -11.29 10.78
N SER A 71 6.11 -10.66 9.87
CA SER A 71 6.87 -11.36 8.83
C SER A 71 7.93 -12.29 9.43
N ARG A 72 8.68 -11.87 10.45
CA ARG A 72 9.66 -12.75 11.11
C ARG A 72 9.04 -13.97 11.82
N ASN A 73 7.72 -13.97 12.04
CA ASN A 73 6.97 -15.09 12.62
C ASN A 73 6.20 -15.92 11.57
N GLY A 74 6.59 -15.82 10.29
CA GLY A 74 6.04 -16.66 9.22
C GLY A 74 4.69 -16.21 8.67
N VAL A 75 4.28 -14.96 8.93
CA VAL A 75 3.06 -14.36 8.36
C VAL A 75 3.42 -13.59 7.09
N ILE A 76 2.70 -13.81 5.98
CA ILE A 76 2.80 -12.92 4.82
C ILE A 76 2.05 -11.63 5.16
N VAL A 77 2.73 -10.49 5.06
CA VAL A 77 2.13 -9.21 5.44
C VAL A 77 1.82 -8.40 4.20
N ILE A 78 0.59 -7.93 4.08
CA ILE A 78 0.17 -7.01 3.02
C ILE A 78 0.00 -5.63 3.65
N VAL A 79 0.89 -4.70 3.32
CA VAL A 79 0.82 -3.32 3.80
C VAL A 79 0.12 -2.47 2.75
N SER A 80 -0.95 -1.77 3.14
CA SER A 80 -1.66 -0.81 2.29
C SER A 80 -1.45 0.60 2.84
N LEU A 81 -0.51 1.34 2.23
CA LEU A 81 -0.14 2.70 2.65
C LEU A 81 0.01 3.60 1.42
N ILE A 82 -0.46 4.85 1.51
CA ILE A 82 -0.18 5.83 0.44
C ILE A 82 1.33 6.02 0.26
N SER A 83 2.10 6.07 1.36
CA SER A 83 3.57 6.14 1.38
C SER A 83 4.18 7.08 0.31
N PRO A 84 3.85 8.39 0.32
CA PRO A 84 4.12 9.29 -0.80
C PRO A 84 5.60 9.57 -1.10
N TYR A 85 6.50 9.33 -0.15
CA TYR A 85 7.92 9.64 -0.30
C TYR A 85 8.71 8.36 -0.55
N ARG A 86 9.56 8.36 -1.59
CA ARG A 86 10.44 7.24 -1.94
C ARG A 86 11.33 6.83 -0.78
N ALA A 87 11.88 7.81 -0.06
CA ALA A 87 12.76 7.56 1.09
C ALA A 87 12.13 6.66 2.17
N VAL A 88 10.81 6.76 2.38
CA VAL A 88 10.09 5.89 3.34
C VAL A 88 9.99 4.46 2.82
N ARG A 89 9.71 4.28 1.53
CA ARG A 89 9.57 2.96 0.91
C ARG A 89 10.92 2.25 0.82
N GLU A 90 11.99 2.99 0.52
CA GLU A 90 13.37 2.51 0.60
C GLU A 90 13.78 2.12 2.02
N TYR A 91 13.37 2.89 3.03
CA TYR A 91 13.59 2.50 4.42
C TYR A 91 12.83 1.21 4.78
N ALA A 92 11.57 1.08 4.37
CA ALA A 92 10.79 -0.14 4.58
C ALA A 92 11.43 -1.37 3.92
N ARG A 93 11.87 -1.24 2.66
CA ARG A 93 12.58 -2.28 1.90
C ARG A 93 13.81 -2.78 2.66
N LYS A 94 14.65 -1.86 3.15
CA LYS A 94 15.86 -2.21 3.93
C LYS A 94 15.53 -2.91 5.24
N GLU A 95 14.49 -2.48 5.94
CA GLU A 95 14.12 -3.05 7.25
C GLU A 95 13.47 -4.43 7.18
N LEU A 96 12.78 -4.74 6.08
CA LEU A 96 11.93 -5.92 5.93
C LEU A 96 12.61 -7.06 5.16
N GLY A 97 13.61 -6.77 4.32
CA GLY A 97 14.35 -7.77 3.57
C GLY A 97 13.53 -8.36 2.42
N LYS A 98 12.75 -9.42 2.67
CA LYS A 98 11.86 -10.02 1.65
C LYS A 98 10.66 -9.13 1.41
N PHE A 99 10.76 -8.28 0.39
CA PHE A 99 9.89 -7.14 0.17
C PHE A 99 9.54 -7.01 -1.31
N ILE A 100 8.26 -6.79 -1.59
CA ILE A 100 7.74 -6.53 -2.94
C ILE A 100 7.02 -5.18 -2.91
N GLU A 101 7.60 -4.18 -3.56
CA GLU A 101 6.94 -2.90 -3.80
C GLU A 101 5.96 -3.03 -4.97
N VAL A 102 4.68 -2.83 -4.69
CA VAL A 102 3.61 -2.85 -5.69
C VAL A 102 3.11 -1.43 -5.87
N TYR A 103 3.41 -0.84 -7.02
CA TYR A 103 2.93 0.49 -7.38
C TYR A 103 1.60 0.41 -8.13
N LEU A 104 0.52 0.88 -7.52
CA LEU A 104 -0.77 1.06 -8.20
C LEU A 104 -0.81 2.43 -8.86
N LYS A 105 -0.52 2.45 -10.16
CA LYS A 105 -0.57 3.64 -11.01
C LYS A 105 -1.96 3.74 -11.65
N CYS A 106 -2.71 4.75 -11.24
CA CYS A 106 -4.05 5.04 -11.73
C CYS A 106 -4.15 6.54 -12.09
N PRO A 107 -4.64 6.89 -13.30
CA PRO A 107 -4.84 8.28 -13.71
C PRO A 107 -5.67 9.09 -12.71
N LEU A 108 -5.37 10.39 -12.59
CA LEU A 108 -6.04 11.27 -11.63
C LEU A 108 -7.54 11.34 -11.87
N GLU A 109 -7.95 11.41 -13.12
CA GLU A 109 -9.34 11.54 -13.55
C GLU A 109 -10.15 10.32 -13.08
N VAL A 110 -9.60 9.12 -13.23
CA VAL A 110 -10.20 7.87 -12.74
C VAL A 110 -10.27 7.86 -11.21
N ARG A 111 -9.22 8.34 -10.51
CA ARG A 111 -9.22 8.44 -9.04
C ARG A 111 -10.28 9.41 -8.52
N ILE A 112 -10.46 10.56 -9.18
CA ILE A 112 -11.49 11.56 -8.87
C ILE A 112 -12.88 10.98 -9.14
N GLN A 113 -13.06 10.24 -10.24
CA GLN A 113 -14.34 9.59 -10.54
C GLN A 113 -14.71 8.53 -9.49
N ARG A 114 -13.73 7.74 -9.04
CA ARG A 114 -13.94 6.69 -8.03
C ARG A 114 -14.23 7.27 -6.63
N ASP A 115 -13.52 8.32 -6.25
CA ASP A 115 -13.50 9.00 -4.94
C ASP A 115 -14.19 8.27 -3.75
N PRO A 116 -13.72 7.07 -3.37
CA PRO A 116 -14.45 6.21 -2.44
C PRO A 116 -14.54 6.78 -1.01
N LYS A 117 -13.76 7.82 -0.72
CA LYS A 117 -13.65 8.46 0.59
C LYS A 117 -14.14 9.92 0.57
N GLY A 118 -14.61 10.42 -0.58
CA GLY A 118 -15.00 11.82 -0.76
C GLY A 118 -13.85 12.82 -0.60
N LEU A 119 -12.58 12.37 -0.69
CA LEU A 119 -11.41 13.20 -0.42
C LEU A 119 -11.14 14.15 -1.58
N TYR A 120 -11.31 13.70 -2.82
CA TYR A 120 -11.13 14.56 -3.99
C TYR A 120 -12.23 15.62 -4.05
N ALA A 121 -13.49 15.25 -3.80
CA ALA A 121 -14.59 16.20 -3.74
C ALA A 121 -14.35 17.31 -2.69
N LYS A 122 -13.83 16.94 -1.51
CA LYS A 122 -13.46 17.91 -0.46
C LYS A 122 -12.27 18.79 -0.87
N ALA A 123 -11.26 18.22 -1.51
CA ALA A 123 -10.10 18.98 -1.99
C ALA A 123 -10.49 19.99 -3.09
N ILE A 124 -11.35 19.58 -4.03
CA ILE A 124 -11.89 20.46 -5.09
C ILE A 124 -12.66 21.64 -4.50
N ARG A 125 -13.40 21.43 -3.40
CA ARG A 125 -14.09 22.51 -2.65
C ARG A 125 -13.16 23.32 -1.75
N GLY A 126 -11.86 23.00 -1.69
CA GLY A 126 -10.88 23.69 -0.85
C GLY A 126 -10.93 23.34 0.64
N GLU A 127 -11.71 22.34 1.04
CA GLU A 127 -11.82 21.89 2.45
C GLU A 127 -10.59 21.09 2.89
N ILE A 128 -9.90 20.44 1.94
CA ILE A 128 -8.65 19.71 2.15
C ILE A 128 -7.58 20.33 1.25
N LYS A 129 -6.43 20.66 1.83
CA LYS A 129 -5.23 21.10 1.11
C LYS A 129 -4.13 20.05 1.21
N GLY A 130 -3.31 19.91 0.18
CA GLY A 130 -2.19 18.99 0.15
C GLY A 130 -2.61 17.52 0.12
N LEU A 131 -3.72 17.22 -0.57
CA LEU A 131 -4.15 15.85 -0.83
C LEU A 131 -3.12 15.16 -1.75
N THR A 132 -2.48 14.13 -1.21
CA THR A 132 -1.42 13.38 -1.90
C THR A 132 -1.88 12.87 -3.27
N GLY A 133 -1.12 13.24 -4.32
CA GLY A 133 -1.39 12.86 -5.70
C GLY A 133 -2.50 13.66 -6.38
N TYR A 134 -2.95 14.75 -5.76
CA TYR A 134 -3.78 15.80 -6.37
C TYR A 134 -3.04 17.16 -6.32
N ASP A 135 -3.10 17.86 -5.19
CA ASP A 135 -2.39 19.12 -4.91
C ASP A 135 -1.26 18.94 -3.87
N GLY A 136 -1.06 17.72 -3.37
CA GLY A 136 0.05 17.31 -2.50
C GLY A 136 1.02 16.33 -3.16
N VAL A 137 2.22 16.25 -2.60
CA VAL A 137 3.33 15.43 -3.11
C VAL A 137 2.98 13.93 -3.16
N TYR A 138 3.32 13.29 -4.28
CA TYR A 138 3.45 11.85 -4.44
C TYR A 138 4.65 11.56 -5.35
N GLU A 139 5.69 10.95 -4.81
CA GLU A 139 6.88 10.52 -5.56
C GLU A 139 6.64 9.10 -6.06
N GLU A 140 6.40 8.95 -7.37
CA GLU A 140 6.20 7.63 -7.99
C GLU A 140 7.42 6.72 -7.73
N PRO A 141 7.21 5.41 -7.46
CA PRO A 141 8.29 4.43 -7.46
C PRO A 141 9.01 4.40 -8.81
N GLU A 142 10.34 4.44 -8.80
CA GLU A 142 11.15 4.35 -10.03
C GLU A 142 11.36 2.90 -10.46
N ASN A 143 11.56 1.99 -9.51
CA ASN A 143 11.82 0.57 -9.76
C ASN A 143 10.97 -0.33 -8.83
N PRO A 144 9.63 -0.24 -8.87
CA PRO A 144 8.80 -1.17 -8.11
C PRO A 144 8.97 -2.58 -8.65
N GLU A 145 8.89 -3.61 -7.78
CA GLU A 145 8.86 -5.00 -8.23
C GLU A 145 7.64 -5.28 -9.12
N VAL A 146 6.53 -4.61 -8.87
CA VAL A 146 5.29 -4.75 -9.66
C VAL A 146 4.67 -3.38 -9.91
N LEU A 147 4.42 -3.07 -11.18
CA LEU A 147 3.60 -1.94 -11.60
C LEU A 147 2.19 -2.45 -11.94
N ILE A 148 1.18 -1.93 -11.26
CA ILE A 148 -0.23 -2.23 -11.47
C ILE A 148 -0.92 -1.04 -12.13
N ARG A 149 -1.60 -1.30 -13.25
CA ARG A 149 -2.45 -0.35 -13.96
C ARG A 149 -3.92 -0.63 -13.65
N SER A 150 -4.36 -0.22 -12.46
CA SER A 150 -5.70 -0.55 -11.93
C SER A 150 -6.86 0.15 -12.64
N ASP A 151 -6.56 0.99 -13.61
CA ASP A 151 -7.51 1.58 -14.54
C ASP A 151 -7.90 0.64 -15.69
N ILE A 152 -7.03 -0.31 -16.04
CA ILE A 152 -7.20 -1.20 -17.20
C ILE A 152 -7.05 -2.69 -16.88
N MET A 153 -6.45 -3.04 -15.74
CA MET A 153 -6.33 -4.41 -15.26
C MET A 153 -7.59 -4.81 -14.47
N SER A 154 -8.01 -6.05 -14.63
CA SER A 154 -8.96 -6.71 -13.74
C SER A 154 -8.28 -7.08 -12.42
N ILE A 155 -9.06 -7.26 -11.35
CA ILE A 155 -8.53 -7.61 -10.03
C ILE A 155 -7.75 -8.94 -10.03
N ASP A 156 -8.17 -9.92 -10.84
CA ASP A 156 -7.46 -11.20 -10.95
C ASP A 156 -6.10 -11.02 -11.63
N GLU A 157 -6.00 -10.21 -12.69
CA GLU A 157 -4.71 -9.87 -13.32
C GLU A 157 -3.78 -9.14 -12.35
N GLU A 158 -4.31 -8.24 -11.52
CA GLU A 158 -3.51 -7.54 -10.50
C GLU A 158 -2.94 -8.52 -9.46
N VAL A 159 -3.78 -9.44 -8.97
CA VAL A 159 -3.39 -10.47 -8.01
C VAL A 159 -2.33 -11.38 -8.62
N ASP A 160 -2.57 -11.89 -9.82
CA ASP A 160 -1.67 -12.82 -10.50
C ASP A 160 -0.31 -12.17 -10.79
N ALA A 161 -0.28 -10.89 -11.17
CA ALA A 161 0.97 -10.15 -11.37
C ALA A 161 1.83 -10.11 -10.09
N VAL A 162 1.22 -9.87 -8.93
CA VAL A 162 1.93 -9.83 -7.64
C VAL A 162 2.40 -11.22 -7.21
N LEU A 163 1.57 -12.25 -7.36
CA LEU A 163 1.94 -13.61 -6.99
C LEU A 163 3.01 -14.20 -7.90
N ASN A 164 2.95 -13.93 -9.20
CA ASN A 164 3.98 -14.35 -10.15
C ASN A 164 5.32 -13.70 -9.81
N LYS A 165 5.33 -12.40 -9.47
CA LYS A 165 6.55 -11.75 -8.99
C LYS A 165 7.09 -12.38 -7.71
N ALA A 166 6.22 -12.75 -6.76
CA ALA A 166 6.65 -13.43 -5.54
C ALA A 166 7.30 -14.79 -5.84
N LYS A 167 6.79 -15.54 -6.83
CA LYS A 167 7.39 -16.80 -7.31
C LYS A 167 8.73 -16.58 -8.00
N GLU A 168 8.83 -15.60 -8.90
CA GLU A 168 10.09 -15.24 -9.57
C GLU A 168 11.20 -14.87 -8.59
N LEU A 169 10.85 -14.21 -7.47
CA LEU A 169 11.78 -13.86 -6.40
C LEU A 169 12.08 -15.02 -5.43
N GLY A 170 11.44 -16.18 -5.60
CA GLY A 170 11.55 -17.33 -4.71
C GLY A 170 10.99 -17.09 -3.30
N TYR A 171 9.98 -16.23 -3.18
CA TYR A 171 9.29 -15.95 -1.91
C TYR A 171 8.05 -16.82 -1.73
N LEU A 172 7.53 -17.33 -2.83
CA LEU A 172 6.34 -18.17 -2.94
C LEU A 172 6.67 -19.35 -3.87
N ASP A 173 6.15 -20.53 -3.54
CA ASP A 173 6.30 -21.74 -4.35
C ASP A 173 5.27 -21.80 -5.50
#